data_AF-A0A9J7AKH9-F1
#
_entry.id   AF-A0A9J7AKH9-F1
#
_cell.length_a   1.000
_cell.length_b   1.000
_cell.length_c   1.000
_cell.angle_alpha   90.00
_cell.angle_beta   90.00
_cell.angle_gamma   90.00
#
_symmetry.space_group_name_H-M   'P 1'
#
loop_
_entity.id
_entity.type
_entity.pdbx_description
1 polymer ?
#
loop_
_entity_poly.entity_id
_entity_poly.type
_entity_poly.pdbx_seq_one_letter_code
_entity_poly.pdbx_strand_id
1 'polypeptide(L)' 'MTDTVAEKALRLLQISVADITGRESQVALALSTAVHSGSAIDRIFAQQRFDNLDLYTRKRIKGRAIYEAQMFSVH' A
#
# COMPACT_ATOMS: atom_id res chain seq x y z
N MET A 1 15.63 -14.93 -0.83
CA MET A 1 14.34 -14.87 -0.11
C MET A 1 13.27 -14.66 -1.17
N THR A 2 12.29 -15.55 -1.26
CA THR A 2 11.23 -15.46 -2.28
C THR A 2 10.23 -14.41 -1.82
N ASP A 3 10.19 -13.24 -2.47
CA ASP A 3 9.15 -12.24 -2.19
C ASP A 3 7.78 -12.92 -2.36
N THR A 4 7.03 -13.01 -1.26
CA THR A 4 5.70 -13.61 -1.27
C THR A 4 4.74 -12.71 -2.08
N VAL A 5 3.68 -13.32 -2.60
CA VAL A 5 2.60 -12.55 -3.28
C VAL A 5 2.05 -11.46 -2.35
N ALA A 6 1.97 -11.73 -1.04
CA ALA A 6 1.54 -10.76 -0.04
C ALA A 6 2.50 -9.57 0.09
N GLU A 7 3.82 -9.80 0.10
CA GLU A 7 4.82 -8.72 0.17
C GLU A 7 4.81 -7.86 -1.09
N LYS A 8 4.67 -8.48 -2.27
CA LYS A 8 4.53 -7.74 -3.54
C LYS A 8 3.27 -6.88 -3.54
N ALA A 9 2.13 -7.44 -3.15
CA ALA A 9 0.87 -6.71 -3.06
C ALA A 9 0.97 -5.53 -2.06
N LEU A 10 1.64 -5.74 -0.93
CA LEU A 10 1.83 -4.69 0.07
C LEU A 10 2.72 -3.55 -0.44
N ARG A 11 3.79 -3.85 -1.19
CA ARG A 11 4.63 -2.82 -1.84
C ARG A 11 3.86 -2.03 -2.90
N LEU A 12 3.05 -2.70 -3.72
CA LEU A 12 2.21 -2.01 -4.73
C LEU A 12 1.19 -1.06 -4.06
N LEU A 13 0.63 -1.48 -2.93
CA LEU A 13 -0.25 -0.63 -2.13
C LEU A 13 0.52 0.58 -1.57
N GLN A 14 1.72 0.38 -1.04
CA GLN A 14 2.57 1.48 -0.54
C GLN A 14 2.87 2.52 -1.64
N ILE A 15 3.25 2.08 -2.84
CA ILE A 15 3.52 2.96 -3.99
C ILE A 15 2.28 3.77 -4.35
N SER A 16 1.13 3.10 -4.44
CA SER A 16 -0.14 3.72 -4.85
C SER A 16 -0.64 4.73 -3.82
N VAL A 17 -0.47 4.44 -2.53
CA VAL A 17 -0.78 5.39 -1.46
C VAL A 17 0.12 6.61 -1.55
N ALA A 18 1.44 6.41 -1.65
CA ALA A 18 2.40 7.51 -1.75
C ALA A 18 2.13 8.44 -2.95
N ASP A 19 1.71 7.88 -4.10
CA ASP A 19 1.36 8.62 -5.33
C ASP A 19 0.10 9.49 -5.13
N ILE A 20 -0.91 8.99 -4.42
CA ILE A 20 -2.23 9.65 -4.33
C ILE A 20 -2.37 10.55 -3.11
N THR A 21 -1.89 10.13 -1.95
CA THR A 21 -2.04 10.87 -0.69
C THR A 21 -0.80 11.68 -0.33
N GLY A 22 0.29 11.50 -1.07
CA GLY A 22 1.60 12.08 -0.78
C GLY A 22 2.41 11.25 0.20
N ARG A 23 3.73 11.24 0.00
CA ARG A 23 4.69 10.45 0.80
C ARG A 23 4.71 10.80 2.29
N GLU A 24 4.37 12.04 2.63
CA GLU A 24 4.34 12.54 4.01
C GLU A 24 3.03 12.25 4.74
N SER A 25 2.03 11.70 4.04
CA SER A 25 0.76 11.35 4.66
C SER A 25 0.93 10.24 5.71
N GLN A 26 0.14 10.33 6.78
CA GLN A 26 0.17 9.37 7.88
C GLN A 26 -0.08 7.93 7.42
N VAL A 27 -0.88 7.74 6.37
CA VAL A 27 -1.14 6.43 5.76
C VAL A 27 0.07 5.90 4.98
N ALA A 28 0.79 6.76 4.24
CA ALA A 28 1.99 6.38 3.51
C ALA A 28 3.12 5.99 4.46
N LEU A 29 3.28 6.75 5.55
CA LEU A 29 4.24 6.44 6.61
C LEU A 29 3.92 5.12 7.30
N ALA A 30 2.66 4.90 7.68
CA ALA A 30 2.23 3.66 8.32
C ALA A 30 2.45 2.43 7.42
N LEU A 31 2.15 2.55 6.11
CA LEU A 31 2.41 1.47 5.14
C LEU A 31 3.90 1.22 4.94
N SER A 32 4.73 2.27 4.90
CA SER A 32 6.18 2.12 4.82
C SER A 32 6.73 1.35 6.03
N THR A 33 6.28 1.68 7.24
CA THR A 33 6.65 0.94 8.45
C THR A 33 6.19 -0.50 8.38
N ALA A 34 4.95 -0.77 7.96
CA ALA A 34 4.42 -2.13 7.83
C ALA A 34 5.18 -3.00 6.82
N VAL A 35 5.68 -2.40 5.72
CA VAL A 35 6.53 -3.07 4.73
C VAL A 35 7.90 -3.39 5.30
N HIS A 36 8.52 -2.45 6.03
CA HIS A 36 9.87 -2.63 6.55
C HIS A 36 9.93 -3.53 7.79
N SER A 37 8.99 -3.40 8.72
CA SER A 37 9.01 -4.16 9.97
C SER A 37 8.49 -5.58 9.80
N GLY A 38 7.59 -5.80 8.84
CA GLY A 38 6.87 -7.07 8.67
C GLY A 38 5.95 -7.43 9.84
N SER A 39 5.83 -6.57 10.86
CA SER A 39 5.05 -6.81 12.07
C SER A 39 3.56 -6.82 11.79
N ALA A 40 2.86 -7.78 12.40
CA ALA A 40 1.39 -7.84 12.34
C ALA A 40 0.74 -6.56 12.90
N ILE A 41 1.33 -5.97 13.95
CA ILE A 41 0.82 -4.75 14.59
C ILE A 41 0.90 -3.57 13.61
N ASP A 42 2.03 -3.40 12.93
CA ASP A 42 2.22 -2.31 11.98
C ASP A 42 1.30 -2.45 10.76
N ARG A 43 1.05 -3.70 10.32
CA ARG A 43 0.07 -3.99 9.26
C ARG A 43 -1.34 -3.62 9.67
N ILE A 44 -1.76 -3.96 10.90
CA ILE A 44 -3.09 -3.58 11.43
C ILE A 44 -3.20 -2.07 11.52
N PHE A 45 -2.17 -1.38 12.02
CA PHE A 45 -2.16 0.07 12.13
C PHE A 45 -2.24 0.74 10.75
N ALA A 46 -1.46 0.27 9.77
CA ALA A 46 -1.54 0.74 8.39
C ALA A 46 -2.93 0.52 7.77
N GLN A 47 -3.54 -0.63 8.03
CA GLN A 47 -4.90 -0.95 7.56
C GLN A 47 -5.92 0.03 8.15
N GLN A 48 -5.88 0.29 9.46
CA GLN A 48 -6.77 1.27 10.10
C GLN A 48 -6.61 2.67 9.52
N ARG A 49 -5.36 3.11 9.27
CA ARG A 49 -5.09 4.41 8.64
C ARG A 49 -5.62 4.47 7.22
N PHE A 50 -5.48 3.39 6.46
CA PHE A 50 -6.04 3.28 5.13
C PHE A 50 -7.57 3.32 5.14
N ASP A 51 -8.23 2.60 6.06
CA ASP A 51 -9.69 2.56 6.16
C ASP A 51 -10.33 3.88 6.58
N ASN A 52 -9.58 4.73 7.30
CA ASN A 52 -9.99 6.09 7.65
C ASN A 52 -9.94 7.07 6.47
N LEU A 53 -9.38 6.68 5.31
CA LEU A 53 -9.46 7.50 4.10
C LEU A 53 -10.89 7.50 3.55
N ASP A 54 -11.27 8.61 2.92
CA ASP A 54 -12.55 8.71 2.23
C ASP A 54 -12.68 7.67 1.11
N LEU A 55 -13.92 7.33 0.76
CA LEU A 55 -14.22 6.28 -0.21
C LEU A 55 -13.62 6.57 -1.59
N TYR A 56 -13.58 7.83 -2.00
CA TYR A 56 -13.07 8.22 -3.31
C TYR A 56 -11.55 8.01 -3.38
N THR A 57 -10.82 8.47 -2.36
CA THR A 57 -9.37 8.28 -2.25
C THR A 57 -9.00 6.80 -2.20
N ARG A 58 -9.70 5.98 -1.40
CA ARG A 58 -9.45 4.53 -1.36
C ARG A 58 -9.67 3.84 -2.71
N LYS A 59 -10.71 4.22 -3.45
CA LYS A 59 -10.98 3.68 -4.79
C LYS A 59 -9.84 4.03 -5.77
N ARG A 60 -9.36 5.28 -5.73
CA ARG A 60 -8.21 5.70 -6.56
C ARG A 60 -6.96 4.88 -6.24
N ILE A 61 -6.66 4.68 -4.95
CA ILE A 61 -5.49 3.90 -4.53
C ILE A 61 -5.57 2.46 -5.01
N LYS A 62 -6.72 1.80 -4.82
CA LYS A 62 -6.93 0.43 -5.30
C LYS A 62 -6.79 0.33 -6.83
N GLY A 63 -7.38 1.28 -7.56
CA GLY A 63 -7.27 1.36 -9.02
C GLY A 63 -5.81 1.49 -9.47
N ARG A 64 -5.03 2.37 -8.83
CA ARG A 64 -3.61 2.54 -9.12
C ARG A 64 -2.80 1.27 -8.81
N ALA A 65 -3.05 0.63 -7.67
CA ALA A 65 -2.34 -0.59 -7.30
C ALA A 65 -2.58 -1.74 -8.28
N ILE A 66 -3.81 -1.88 -8.80
CA ILE A 66 -4.15 -2.87 -9.83
C ILE A 66 -3.46 -2.55 -11.15
N TYR A 67 -3.46 -1.28 -11.56
CA TYR A 67 -2.76 -0.85 -12.77
C TYR A 67 -1.26 -1.15 -12.71
N GLU A 68 -0.60 -0.84 -11.59
CA GLU A 68 0.81 -1.18 -11.36
C GLU A 68 1.01 -2.71 -11.41
N ALA A 69 0.16 -3.49 -10.73
CA ALA A 69 0.24 -4.95 -10.74
C ALA A 69 0.15 -5.56 -12.16
N GLN A 70 -0.72 -4.98 -13.00
CA GLN A 70 -0.87 -5.38 -14.40
C GLN A 70 0.40 -5.06 -15.18
N MET A 71 0.96 -3.85 -15.04
CA MET A 71 2.21 -3.47 -15.68
C MET A 71 3.39 -4.36 -15.27
N PHE A 72 3.47 -4.74 -14.00
CA PHE A 72 4.50 -5.67 -13.49
C PHE A 72 4.30 -7.12 -13.94
N SER A 73 3.10 -7.52 -14.38
CA SER A 73 2.83 -8.89 -14.86
C SER A 73 3.12 -9.08 -16.36
N VAL A 74 3.42 -8.01 -17.11
CA VAL A 74 3.68 -8.08 -18.56
C VAL A 74 5.16 -8.36 -18.89
N HIS A 75 6.02 -8.67 -17.91
CA HIS A 75 7.45 -8.94 -18.10
C HIS A 75 7.87 -10.29 -17.51
#